data_AF-A0A2V7XXJ1-F1
#
_entry.id   AF-A0A2V7XXJ1-F1
#
_cell.length_a   1.000
_cell.length_b   1.000
_cell.length_c   1.000
_cell.angle_alpha   90.00
_cell.angle_beta   90.00
_cell.angle_gamma   90.00
#
_symmetry.space_group_name_H-M   'P 1'
#
loop_
_entity.id
_entity.type
_entity.pdbx_description
1 polymer ?
#
loop_
_entity_poly.entity_id
_entity_poly.type
_entity_poly.pdbx_seq_one_letter_code
_entity_poly.pdbx_strand_id
1 'polypeptide(L)'
;MSSPGASLAADQARPADPALPPTHGELPPWGIAELPAPPPFTLRNALKVIGPGAIMAATSIGGGEWLVGPAVAVKYSTDVFLIATMAIVLQVMFNLEGIRYTLYPGEPIYGGIMRLKPGPRFWAGFYSVIGFFQLGWPALAGSAAATLFGAWMGRMPGAPDHAAQAWIATGLIAGIVLILSFGGTIERMLEYF
;
A
#
# COMPACT_ATOMS: atom_id res chain seq x y z
N MET A 1 -60.55 -2.83 -2.52
CA MET A 1 -59.87 -2.60 -3.81
C MET A 1 -58.38 -2.40 -3.54
N SER A 2 -57.56 -3.30 -4.11
CA SER A 2 -56.12 -3.21 -4.42
C SER A 2 -55.09 -2.90 -3.32
N SER A 3 -54.54 -4.01 -2.82
CA SER A 3 -53.19 -4.38 -2.35
C SER A 3 -52.04 -3.39 -2.06
N PRO A 4 -51.14 -3.78 -1.11
CA PRO A 4 -49.82 -3.21 -0.83
C PRO A 4 -48.74 -3.73 -1.80
N GLY A 5 -47.69 -2.93 -2.08
CA GLY A 5 -46.52 -3.44 -2.81
C GLY A 5 -45.80 -2.40 -3.68
N ALA A 6 -44.87 -1.64 -3.09
CA ALA A 6 -43.79 -0.92 -3.76
C ALA A 6 -42.80 -0.54 -2.65
N SER A 7 -41.59 -1.05 -2.51
CA SER A 7 -40.58 -1.37 -3.51
C SER A 7 -39.62 -2.44 -2.91
N LEU A 8 -40.07 -3.69 -2.91
CA LEU A 8 -39.18 -4.85 -3.04
C LEU A 8 -39.12 -5.18 -4.54
N ALA A 9 -38.71 -4.21 -5.34
CA ALA A 9 -38.58 -4.36 -6.76
C ALA A 9 -37.17 -4.90 -7.04
N ALA A 10 -37.12 -6.22 -7.24
CA ALA A 10 -36.15 -6.89 -8.07
C ALA A 10 -34.69 -6.85 -7.56
N ASP A 11 -34.45 -7.65 -6.52
CA ASP A 11 -33.40 -8.68 -6.62
C ASP A 11 -33.77 -9.63 -7.78
N GLN A 12 -33.76 -9.11 -9.01
CA GLN A 12 -33.76 -9.95 -10.20
C GLN A 12 -32.39 -10.58 -10.18
N ALA A 13 -32.33 -11.79 -9.62
CA ALA A 13 -31.25 -12.72 -9.83
C ALA A 13 -31.00 -12.77 -11.34
N ARG A 14 -30.02 -11.98 -11.80
CA ARG A 14 -29.48 -12.08 -13.15
C ARG A 14 -29.17 -13.57 -13.31
N PRO A 15 -29.67 -14.23 -14.38
CA PRO A 15 -29.49 -15.67 -14.55
C PRO A 15 -28.03 -15.99 -14.29
N ALA A 16 -27.78 -16.97 -13.41
CA ALA A 16 -26.43 -17.35 -12.99
C ALA A 16 -25.60 -17.55 -14.25
N ASP A 17 -24.67 -16.63 -14.48
CA ASP A 17 -23.85 -16.67 -15.67
C ASP A 17 -22.92 -17.89 -15.51
N PRO A 18 -22.99 -18.89 -16.41
CA PRO A 18 -22.24 -20.14 -16.26
C PRO A 18 -20.73 -19.93 -16.19
N ALA A 19 -20.22 -18.75 -16.56
CA ALA A 19 -18.82 -18.38 -16.48
C ALA A 19 -18.36 -17.90 -15.09
N LEU A 20 -19.29 -17.54 -14.18
CA LEU A 20 -18.95 -17.00 -12.86
C LEU A 20 -19.16 -18.03 -11.75
N PRO A 21 -18.34 -18.00 -10.68
CA PRO A 21 -18.59 -18.80 -9.50
C PRO A 21 -19.97 -18.48 -8.91
N PRO A 22 -20.70 -19.49 -8.37
CA PRO A 22 -22.03 -19.28 -7.78
C PRO A 22 -22.01 -18.37 -6.54
N THR A 23 -20.85 -18.10 -5.97
CA THR A 23 -20.66 -17.22 -4.81
C THR A 23 -19.70 -16.09 -5.16
N HIS A 24 -20.15 -14.84 -5.03
CA HIS A 24 -19.35 -13.62 -5.26
C HIS A 24 -18.90 -12.92 -3.97
N GLY A 25 -19.12 -13.57 -2.82
CA GLY A 25 -18.85 -13.03 -1.49
C GLY A 25 -19.80 -11.90 -1.10
N GLU A 26 -19.33 -11.02 -0.23
CA GLU A 26 -20.13 -9.95 0.41
C GLU A 26 -20.21 -8.64 -0.40
N LEU A 27 -19.65 -8.60 -1.62
CA LEU A 27 -19.73 -7.46 -2.55
C LEU A 27 -20.53 -7.83 -3.83
N PRO A 28 -20.94 -6.84 -4.64
CA PRO A 28 -21.67 -7.10 -5.89
C PRO A 28 -20.94 -8.08 -6.83
N PRO A 29 -21.68 -8.88 -7.60
CA PRO A 29 -21.09 -9.85 -8.53
C PRO A 29 -20.18 -9.16 -9.56
N TRP A 30 -19.13 -9.86 -9.99
CA TRP A 30 -18.22 -9.38 -11.02
C TRP A 30 -18.97 -9.15 -12.35
N GLY A 31 -18.59 -8.09 -13.06
CA GLY A 31 -18.96 -7.94 -14.46
C GLY A 31 -18.12 -8.86 -15.33
N ILE A 32 -18.69 -9.37 -16.41
CA ILE A 32 -17.95 -10.10 -17.43
C ILE A 32 -17.53 -9.10 -18.50
N ALA A 33 -16.24 -9.03 -18.77
CA ALA A 33 -15.65 -8.25 -19.84
C ALA A 33 -14.51 -9.06 -20.48
N GLU A 34 -14.25 -8.83 -21.76
CA GLU A 34 -13.07 -9.39 -22.41
C GLU A 34 -11.81 -8.71 -21.90
N LEU A 35 -10.82 -9.51 -21.49
CA LEU A 35 -9.50 -8.99 -21.12
C LEU A 35 -8.79 -8.46 -22.37
N PRO A 36 -8.29 -7.21 -22.35
CA PRO A 36 -7.48 -6.70 -23.44
C PRO A 36 -6.28 -7.60 -23.71
N ALA A 37 -5.94 -7.81 -24.98
CA ALA A 37 -4.75 -8.58 -25.34
C ALA A 37 -3.50 -7.95 -24.70
N PRO A 38 -2.59 -8.76 -24.12
CA PRO A 38 -1.37 -8.23 -23.53
C PRO A 38 -0.54 -7.53 -24.61
N PRO A 39 0.10 -6.39 -24.31
CA PRO A 39 0.96 -5.72 -25.26
C PRO A 39 2.08 -6.68 -25.70
N PRO A 40 2.48 -6.67 -26.99
CA PRO A 40 3.50 -7.58 -27.48
C PRO A 40 4.80 -7.35 -26.71
N PHE A 41 5.49 -8.44 -26.37
CA PHE A 41 6.71 -8.40 -25.57
C PHE A 41 7.85 -7.75 -26.37
N THR A 42 7.97 -6.44 -26.24
CA THR A 42 9.02 -5.62 -26.84
C THR A 42 9.69 -4.82 -25.72
N LEU A 43 10.98 -4.46 -25.88
CA LEU A 43 11.69 -3.64 -24.89
C LEU A 43 10.94 -2.34 -24.56
N ARG A 44 10.35 -1.70 -25.57
CA ARG A 44 9.55 -0.48 -25.41
C ARG A 44 8.30 -0.72 -24.57
N ASN A 45 7.59 -1.81 -24.79
CA ASN A 45 6.40 -2.15 -24.01
C ASN A 45 6.77 -2.62 -22.59
N ALA A 46 7.87 -3.35 -22.43
CA ALA A 46 8.39 -3.73 -21.13
C ALA A 46 8.70 -2.48 -20.28
N LEU A 47 9.39 -1.48 -20.84
CA LEU A 47 9.65 -0.22 -20.14
C LEU A 47 8.38 0.56 -19.81
N LYS A 48 7.37 0.57 -20.70
CA LYS A 48 6.07 1.21 -20.43
C LYS A 48 5.32 0.55 -19.27
N VAL A 49 5.40 -0.78 -19.14
CA VAL A 49 4.71 -1.53 -18.08
C VAL A 49 5.47 -1.49 -16.76
N ILE A 50 6.80 -1.58 -16.79
CA ILE A 50 7.66 -1.59 -15.61
C ILE A 50 7.83 -0.19 -15.02
N GLY A 51 7.86 0.85 -15.86
CA GLY A 51 8.16 2.23 -15.48
C GLY A 51 7.40 2.73 -14.25
N PRO A 52 6.05 2.67 -14.22
CA PRO A 52 5.27 3.10 -13.06
C PRO A 52 5.62 2.31 -11.78
N GLY A 53 5.79 1.00 -11.88
CA GLY A 53 6.18 0.16 -10.74
C GLY A 53 7.59 0.47 -10.22
N ALA A 54 8.53 0.76 -11.12
CA ALA A 54 9.89 1.15 -10.75
C ALA A 54 9.94 2.50 -10.04
N ILE A 55 9.12 3.47 -10.45
CA ILE A 55 9.00 4.76 -9.77
C ILE A 55 8.46 4.56 -8.35
N MET A 56 7.38 3.78 -8.20
CA MET A 56 6.81 3.44 -6.89
C MET A 56 7.82 2.72 -5.98
N ALA A 57 8.59 1.78 -6.56
CA ALA A 57 9.65 1.07 -5.84
C ALA A 57 10.78 2.01 -5.39
N ALA A 58 11.20 2.94 -6.26
CA ALA A 58 12.22 3.93 -5.93
C ALA A 58 11.78 4.88 -4.80
N THR A 59 10.52 5.33 -4.81
CA THR A 59 9.97 6.17 -3.73
C THR A 59 9.89 5.41 -2.40
N SER A 60 9.74 4.08 -2.45
CA SER A 60 9.72 3.23 -1.26
C SER A 60 11.11 3.07 -0.61
N ILE A 61 12.19 3.33 -1.36
CA ILE A 61 13.58 3.24 -0.89
C ILE A 61 14.12 4.67 -0.69
N GLY A 62 13.85 5.29 0.46
CA GLY A 62 14.21 6.71 0.65
C GLY A 62 14.32 7.26 2.08
N GLY A 63 14.03 6.46 3.11
CA GLY A 63 13.74 7.01 4.45
C GLY A 63 14.87 7.04 5.48
N GLY A 64 16.09 6.64 5.15
CA GLY A 64 17.20 6.46 6.12
C GLY A 64 17.56 5.00 6.42
N GLU A 65 16.95 4.06 5.70
CA GLU A 65 17.29 2.63 5.71
C GLU A 65 18.75 2.37 5.26
N TRP A 66 19.36 3.29 4.51
CA TRP A 66 20.77 3.21 4.12
C TRP A 66 21.75 3.40 5.28
N LEU A 67 21.35 4.07 6.36
CA LEU A 67 22.17 4.20 7.57
C LEU A 67 21.81 3.11 8.58
N VAL A 68 20.51 2.83 8.75
CA VAL A 68 20.02 1.84 9.71
C VAL A 68 20.34 0.41 9.25
N GLY A 69 20.22 0.11 7.96
CA GLY A 69 20.46 -1.21 7.38
C GLY A 69 21.86 -1.74 7.68
N PRO A 70 22.95 -1.03 7.32
CA PRO A 70 24.31 -1.45 7.66
C PRO A 70 24.55 -1.54 9.18
N ALA A 71 24.03 -0.59 9.96
CA ALA A 71 24.18 -0.60 11.42
C ALA A 71 23.51 -1.83 12.06
N VAL A 72 22.31 -2.19 11.60
CA VAL A 72 21.57 -3.38 12.05
C VAL A 72 22.25 -4.64 11.52
N ALA A 73 22.73 -4.65 10.28
CA ALA A 73 23.48 -5.77 9.72
C ALA A 73 24.78 -6.06 10.49
N VAL A 74 25.52 -5.05 10.94
CA VAL A 74 26.71 -5.25 11.77
C VAL A 74 26.32 -5.76 13.17
N LYS A 75 25.23 -5.24 13.75
CA LYS A 75 24.80 -5.58 15.11
C LYS A 75 24.16 -6.96 15.23
N TYR A 76 23.40 -7.38 14.23
CA TYR A 76 22.59 -8.61 14.24
C TYR A 76 23.03 -9.65 13.20
N SER A 77 23.97 -9.29 12.31
CA SER A 77 24.65 -10.17 11.35
C SER A 77 23.70 -11.14 10.63
N THR A 78 23.92 -12.44 10.73
CA THR A 78 23.23 -13.47 9.95
C THR A 78 21.71 -13.51 10.15
N ASP A 79 21.23 -13.27 11.36
CA ASP A 79 19.80 -13.41 11.68
C ASP A 79 18.95 -12.38 10.95
N VAL A 80 19.42 -11.14 10.83
CA VAL A 80 18.67 -10.09 10.15
C VAL A 80 18.60 -10.33 8.64
N PHE A 81 19.64 -10.92 8.04
CA PHE A 81 19.63 -11.25 6.61
C PHE A 81 18.66 -12.39 6.28
N LEU A 82 18.54 -13.39 7.15
CA LEU A 82 17.56 -14.46 6.99
C LEU A 82 16.13 -13.92 7.08
N ILE A 83 15.84 -13.10 8.08
CA ILE A 83 14.53 -12.46 8.25
C ILE A 83 14.22 -11.57 7.04
N ALA A 84 15.18 -10.76 6.59
CA ALA A 84 15.02 -9.89 5.42
C ALA A 84 14.75 -10.70 4.15
N THR A 85 15.47 -11.80 3.94
CA THR A 85 15.28 -12.67 2.77
C THR A 85 13.90 -13.32 2.79
N MET A 86 13.45 -13.83 3.94
CA MET A 86 12.11 -14.38 4.10
C MET A 86 11.04 -13.30 3.83
N ALA A 87 11.23 -12.10 4.36
CA ALA A 87 10.32 -10.97 4.14
C ALA A 87 10.22 -10.61 2.64
N ILE A 88 11.36 -10.55 1.92
CA ILE A 88 11.39 -10.28 0.48
C ILE A 88 10.65 -11.38 -0.29
N VAL A 89 10.88 -12.65 0.03
CA VAL A 89 10.19 -13.77 -0.65
C VAL A 89 8.68 -13.67 -0.43
N LEU A 90 8.24 -13.48 0.81
CA LEU A 90 6.82 -13.33 1.14
C LEU A 90 6.20 -12.10 0.46
N GLN A 91 6.93 -10.98 0.42
CA GLN A 91 6.47 -9.76 -0.24
C GLN A 91 6.34 -9.95 -1.76
N VAL A 92 7.28 -10.65 -2.39
CA VAL A 92 7.20 -10.99 -3.81
C VAL A 92 6.00 -11.90 -4.09
N MET A 93 5.80 -12.95 -3.30
CA MET A 93 4.65 -13.84 -3.45
C MET A 93 3.33 -13.07 -3.30
N PHE A 94 3.20 -12.27 -2.24
CA PHE A 94 1.99 -11.47 -2.01
C PHE A 94 1.73 -10.46 -3.13
N ASN A 95 2.76 -9.75 -3.60
CA ASN A 95 2.62 -8.79 -4.70
C ASN A 95 2.25 -9.46 -6.02
N LEU A 96 2.83 -10.62 -6.32
CA LEU A 96 2.48 -11.38 -7.53
C LEU A 96 1.03 -11.86 -7.52
N GLU A 97 0.57 -12.37 -6.39
CA GLU A 97 -0.84 -12.76 -6.24
C GLU A 97 -1.77 -11.54 -6.26
N GLY A 98 -1.35 -10.41 -5.69
CA GLY A 98 -2.07 -9.13 -5.80
C GLY A 98 -2.20 -8.65 -7.25
N ILE A 99 -1.14 -8.76 -8.05
CA ILE A 99 -1.15 -8.40 -9.47
C ILE A 99 -2.07 -9.33 -10.25
N ARG A 100 -1.93 -10.65 -10.08
CA ARG A 100 -2.81 -11.64 -10.72
C ARG A 100 -4.26 -11.39 -10.38
N TYR A 101 -4.53 -11.22 -9.08
CA TYR A 101 -5.87 -10.91 -8.61
C TYR A 101 -6.38 -9.58 -9.14
N THR A 102 -5.56 -8.56 -9.36
CA THR A 102 -6.06 -7.30 -9.93
C THR A 102 -6.33 -7.41 -11.43
N LEU A 103 -5.57 -8.26 -12.12
CA LEU A 103 -5.67 -8.41 -13.58
C LEU A 103 -6.95 -9.13 -14.02
N TYR A 104 -7.45 -10.13 -13.27
CA TYR A 104 -8.63 -10.91 -13.69
C TYR A 104 -10.00 -10.22 -13.48
N PRO A 105 -10.32 -9.67 -12.30
CA PRO A 105 -11.58 -9.02 -11.97
C PRO A 105 -11.52 -7.48 -12.10
N GLY A 106 -10.33 -6.88 -12.30
CA GLY A 106 -10.15 -5.43 -12.38
C GLY A 106 -10.29 -4.69 -11.04
N GLU A 107 -10.41 -5.41 -9.92
CA GLU A 107 -10.49 -4.84 -8.57
C GLU A 107 -9.20 -5.10 -7.78
N PRO A 108 -8.78 -4.19 -6.89
CA PRO A 108 -7.55 -4.39 -6.11
C PRO A 108 -7.70 -5.58 -5.14
N ILE A 109 -6.57 -6.20 -4.76
CA ILE A 109 -6.55 -7.34 -3.82
C ILE A 109 -7.30 -7.08 -2.51
N TYR A 110 -7.24 -5.85 -1.98
CA TYR A 110 -7.98 -5.45 -0.79
C TYR A 110 -9.51 -5.51 -1.01
N GLY A 111 -9.99 -5.19 -2.21
CA GLY A 111 -11.39 -5.38 -2.59
C GLY A 111 -11.78 -6.85 -2.57
N GLY A 112 -10.90 -7.73 -3.04
CA GLY A 112 -11.09 -9.18 -2.95
C GLY A 112 -11.20 -9.69 -1.51
N ILE A 113 -10.35 -9.19 -0.61
CA ILE A 113 -10.41 -9.58 0.80
C ILE A 113 -11.71 -9.08 1.45
N MET A 114 -12.18 -7.89 1.07
CA MET A 114 -13.47 -7.37 1.53
C MET A 114 -14.67 -8.24 1.13
N ARG A 115 -14.55 -9.07 0.08
CA ARG A 115 -15.58 -10.07 -0.30
C ARG A 115 -15.65 -11.26 0.66
N LEU A 116 -14.58 -11.54 1.39
CA LEU A 116 -14.50 -12.69 2.29
C LEU A 116 -15.28 -12.41 3.58
N LYS A 117 -15.91 -13.45 4.13
CA LYS A 117 -16.44 -13.40 5.50
C LYS A 117 -15.30 -13.06 6.47
N PRO A 118 -15.46 -12.13 7.43
CA PRO A 118 -16.71 -11.63 8.03
C PRO A 118 -17.40 -10.46 7.31
N GLY A 119 -16.88 -10.03 6.15
CA GLY A 119 -17.46 -8.98 5.32
C GLY A 119 -16.71 -7.64 5.35
N PRO A 120 -17.10 -6.71 4.48
CA PRO A 120 -16.30 -5.53 4.12
C PRO A 120 -16.07 -4.57 5.30
N ARG A 121 -17.05 -4.43 6.19
CA ARG A 121 -16.94 -3.53 7.36
C ARG A 121 -15.88 -4.01 8.35
N PHE A 122 -15.80 -5.32 8.58
CA PHE A 122 -14.78 -5.89 9.45
C PHE A 122 -13.39 -5.71 8.86
N TRP A 123 -13.21 -6.10 7.58
CA TRP A 123 -11.91 -5.99 6.90
C TRP A 123 -11.45 -4.55 6.78
N ALA A 124 -12.35 -3.60 6.48
CA ALA A 124 -12.03 -2.18 6.46
C ALA A 124 -11.50 -1.71 7.83
N GLY A 125 -12.21 -2.01 8.92
CA GLY A 125 -11.76 -1.67 10.27
C GLY A 125 -10.42 -2.33 10.64
N PHE A 126 -10.28 -3.62 10.35
CA PHE A 126 -9.04 -4.38 10.58
C PHE A 126 -7.84 -3.77 9.86
N TYR A 127 -7.98 -3.48 8.56
CA TYR A 127 -6.92 -2.84 7.77
C TYR A 127 -6.65 -1.40 8.19
N SER A 128 -7.66 -0.64 8.60
CA SER A 128 -7.44 0.71 9.15
C SER A 128 -6.62 0.67 10.43
N VAL A 129 -6.89 -0.28 11.33
CA VAL A 129 -6.13 -0.44 12.57
C VAL A 129 -4.71 -0.90 12.29
N ILE A 130 -4.51 -1.92 11.45
CA ILE A 130 -3.16 -2.38 11.08
C ILE A 130 -2.39 -1.28 10.35
N GLY A 131 -3.04 -0.58 9.41
CA GLY A 131 -2.44 0.55 8.70
C GLY A 131 -2.01 1.67 9.64
N PHE A 132 -2.82 1.96 10.67
CA PHE A 132 -2.45 2.90 11.72
C PHE A 132 -1.22 2.44 12.51
N PHE A 133 -1.11 1.17 12.88
CA PHE A 133 0.10 0.69 13.56
C PHE A 133 1.32 0.64 12.65
N GLN A 134 1.13 0.33 11.36
CA GLN A 134 2.19 0.29 10.36
C GLN A 134 2.75 1.68 10.05
N LEU A 135 1.88 2.68 9.86
CA LEU A 135 2.26 4.03 9.43
C LEU A 135 2.34 5.04 10.58
N GLY A 136 1.60 4.80 11.66
CA GLY A 136 1.56 5.68 12.84
C GLY A 136 2.77 5.53 13.74
N TRP A 137 3.57 4.47 13.56
CA TRP A 137 4.86 4.37 14.24
C TRP A 137 5.88 5.29 13.55
N PRO A 138 6.48 6.28 14.24
CA PRO A 138 7.36 7.27 13.62
C PRO A 138 8.76 6.71 13.32
N ALA A 139 8.89 5.43 12.94
CA ALA A 139 10.17 4.82 12.58
C ALA A 139 10.80 5.55 11.38
N LEU A 140 10.00 5.83 10.34
CA LEU A 140 10.46 6.53 9.14
C LEU A 140 10.91 7.95 9.45
N ALA A 141 10.15 8.67 10.29
CA ALA A 141 10.56 10.00 10.75
C ALA A 141 11.84 9.94 11.62
N GLY A 142 11.96 8.91 12.46
CA GLY A 142 13.15 8.66 13.27
C GLY A 142 14.40 8.34 12.44
N SER A 143 14.27 7.54 11.39
CA SER A 143 15.37 7.22 10.46
C SER A 143 15.74 8.42 9.58
N ALA A 144 14.76 9.20 9.14
CA ALA A 144 14.99 10.45 8.42
C ALA A 144 15.71 11.48 9.32
N ALA A 145 15.29 11.60 10.58
CA ALA A 145 15.93 12.46 11.57
C ALA A 145 17.37 12.04 11.87
N ALA A 146 17.64 10.73 11.99
CA ALA A 146 19.00 10.22 12.16
C ALA A 146 19.89 10.54 10.95
N THR A 147 19.33 10.45 9.75
CA THR A 147 20.03 10.79 8.50
C THR A 147 20.34 12.28 8.43
N LEU A 148 19.37 13.14 8.74
CA LEU A 148 19.55 14.59 8.75
C LEU A 148 20.55 15.03 9.82
N PHE A 149 20.48 14.44 11.02
CA PHE A 149 21.45 14.65 12.07
C PHE A 149 22.86 14.23 11.64
N GLY A 150 22.98 13.06 11.02
CA GLY A 150 24.26 12.55 10.51
C GLY A 150 24.86 13.42 9.42
N ALA A 151 24.03 13.94 8.50
CA ALA A 151 24.46 14.85 7.45
C ALA A 151 25.01 16.16 8.01
N TRP A 152 24.44 16.67 9.11
CA TRP A 152 24.88 17.93 9.70
C TRP A 152 26.08 17.77 10.65
N MET A 153 26.07 16.73 11.49
CA MET A 153 27.08 16.53 12.53
C MET A 153 28.25 15.62 12.09
N GLY A 154 28.19 15.04 10.90
CA GLY A 154 29.22 14.15 10.37
C GLY A 154 29.37 12.82 11.14
N ARG A 155 28.42 12.49 12.02
CA ARG A 155 28.40 11.27 12.82
C ARG A 155 26.98 10.81 13.10
N MET A 156 26.78 9.50 13.30
CA MET A 156 25.47 8.98 13.72
C MET A 156 25.10 9.48 15.14
N PRO A 157 23.81 9.74 15.40
CA PRO A 157 23.32 10.08 16.74
C PRO A 157 23.52 8.90 17.70
N GLY A 158 24.08 9.18 18.89
CA GLY A 158 24.28 8.20 19.95
C GLY A 158 23.30 8.37 21.10
N ALA A 159 23.53 7.62 22.18
CA ALA A 159 22.76 7.71 23.44
C ALA A 159 22.50 9.16 23.94
N PRO A 160 23.50 10.08 23.96
CA PRO A 160 23.25 11.44 24.43
C PRO A 160 22.42 12.29 23.46
N ASP A 161 22.35 11.92 22.17
CA ASP A 161 21.69 12.71 21.13
C ASP A 161 20.22 12.31 20.90
N HIS A 162 19.71 11.30 21.62
CA HIS A 162 18.34 10.79 21.42
C HIS A 162 17.27 11.88 21.55
N ALA A 163 17.43 12.80 22.49
CA ALA A 163 16.50 13.91 22.66
C ALA A 163 16.52 14.85 21.43
N ALA A 164 17.71 15.18 20.93
CA ALA A 164 17.86 16.01 19.73
C ALA A 164 17.27 15.33 18.50
N GLN A 165 17.53 14.03 18.32
CA GLN A 165 16.96 13.24 17.22
C GLN A 165 15.43 13.19 17.31
N ALA A 166 14.85 13.01 18.50
CA ALA A 166 13.40 13.01 18.70
C ALA A 166 12.77 14.37 18.34
N TRP A 167 13.42 15.49 18.69
CA TRP A 167 12.96 16.82 18.29
C TRP A 167 13.03 17.04 16.78
N ILE A 168 14.10 16.58 16.12
CA ILE A 168 14.21 16.64 14.66
C ILE A 168 13.10 15.79 14.01
N ALA A 169 12.86 14.57 14.49
CA ALA A 169 11.80 13.70 13.99
C ALA A 169 10.41 14.35 14.17
N THR A 170 10.16 14.93 15.34
CA THR A 170 8.92 15.65 15.63
C THR A 170 8.75 16.87 14.72
N GLY A 171 9.82 17.63 14.49
CA GLY A 171 9.83 18.76 13.57
C GLY A 171 9.55 18.35 12.12
N LEU A 172 10.12 17.22 11.67
CA LEU A 172 9.83 16.65 10.35
C LEU A 172 8.36 16.23 10.22
N ILE A 173 7.82 15.53 11.22
CA ILE A 173 6.40 15.13 11.24
C ILE A 173 5.52 16.38 11.20
N ALA A 174 5.77 17.37 12.06
CA ALA A 174 5.01 18.61 12.11
C ALA A 174 5.08 19.37 10.78
N GLY A 175 6.26 19.43 10.15
CA GLY A 175 6.46 20.05 8.84
C GLY A 175 5.68 19.33 7.73
N ILE A 176 5.71 17.99 7.69
CA ILE A 176 4.94 17.20 6.73
C ILE A 176 3.44 17.40 6.96
N VAL A 177 2.96 17.31 8.20
CA VAL A 177 1.56 17.54 8.55
C VAL A 177 1.13 18.95 8.14
N LEU A 178 1.97 19.97 8.39
CA LEU A 178 1.69 21.35 8.00
C LEU A 178 1.57 21.48 6.47
N ILE A 179 2.53 20.94 5.72
CA ILE A 179 2.51 20.96 4.25
C ILE A 179 1.25 20.26 3.71
N LEU A 180 0.93 19.07 4.23
CA LEU A 180 -0.25 18.31 3.84
C LEU A 180 -1.56 19.00 4.25
N SER A 181 -1.58 19.75 5.35
CA SER A 181 -2.74 20.53 5.80
C SER A 181 -3.07 21.68 4.83
N PHE A 182 -2.09 22.16 4.06
CA PHE A 182 -2.30 23.11 2.95
C PHE A 182 -2.48 22.41 1.59
N GLY A 183 -2.67 21.09 1.59
CA GLY A 183 -2.74 20.21 0.42
C GLY A 183 -3.87 20.49 -0.58
N GLY A 184 -4.87 21.32 -0.24
CA GLY A 184 -5.87 21.79 -1.22
C GLY A 184 -5.26 22.53 -2.43
N THR A 185 -3.99 22.93 -2.36
CA THR A 185 -3.23 23.44 -3.51
C THR A 185 -2.66 22.32 -4.40
N ILE A 186 -2.35 21.15 -3.84
CA ILE A 186 -1.85 19.96 -4.57
C ILE A 186 -3.01 19.26 -5.29
N GLU A 187 -4.16 19.15 -4.63
CA GLU A 187 -5.38 18.56 -5.22
C GLU A 187 -5.82 19.35 -6.46
N ARG A 188 -5.83 20.69 -6.36
CA ARG A 188 -6.11 21.59 -7.49
C ARG A 188 -5.07 21.52 -8.61
N MET A 189 -3.82 21.12 -8.34
CA MET A 189 -2.79 20.91 -9.38
C MET A 189 -2.95 19.57 -10.10
N LEU A 190 -3.55 18.56 -9.45
CA LEU A 190 -3.84 17.26 -10.04
C LEU A 190 -5.12 17.28 -10.89
N GLU A 191 -6.09 18.13 -10.57
CA GLU A 191 -7.31 18.33 -11.39
C GLU A 191 -7.06 18.98 -12.76
N TYR A 192 -5.89 19.58 -12.98
CA TYR A 192 -5.49 20.17 -14.26
C TYR A 192 -4.78 19.20 -15.22
N PHE A 193 -4.60 17.93 -14.83
CA PHE A 193 -4.01 16.87 -15.66
C PHE A 193 -5.02 15.80 -16.07
#